data_AF-A0A9Q9IKF9-F1
#
_entry.id   AF-A0A9Q9IKF9-F1
#
_cell.length_a   1.000
_cell.length_b   1.000
_cell.length_c   1.000
_cell.angle_alpha   90.00
_cell.angle_beta   90.00
_cell.angle_gamma   90.00
#
_symmetry.space_group_name_H-M   'P 1'
#
loop_
_entity.id
_entity.type
_entity.pdbx_description
1 polymer ?
#
loop_
_entity_poly.entity_id
_entity_poly.type
_entity_poly.pdbx_seq_one_letter_code
_entity_poly.pdbx_strand_id
1 'polypeptide(L)'
;MAAAAAALFAAALTVGASPVHAAPSTPTVEFSGGSVLSLLVCKSEPSTGSVSVPAESRVNFVNRLGQGATLKVDGKPVSSVQPNQAVPVVFKKGPVNVAMTFNCGVGVVEQFKPVSVGVTAPPPAPAAGQGAGQPGQAGQPASTTGPAGAAAAAANQAMNSNGRSTRKPSTTTSATTGEADDAGTEPVDPALLGPDATASPAANPSASADERVYVEEPVAASGPATNAPTGLLALVATVCVVGVGIAAIRAIIAQRSSRASYA
;
A
#
# COMPACT_ATOMS: atom_id res chain seq x y z
N MET A 1 -32.71 44.24 -0.39
CA MET A 1 -33.31 43.05 0.25
C MET A 1 -32.22 41.98 0.24
N ALA A 2 -31.27 41.95 1.17
CA ALA A 2 -31.35 41.75 2.62
C ALA A 2 -31.84 40.34 2.99
N ALA A 3 -30.92 39.45 3.37
CA ALA A 3 -31.12 38.41 4.39
C ALA A 3 -29.76 37.74 4.70
N ALA A 4 -29.26 38.02 5.89
CA ALA A 4 -28.17 37.31 6.55
C ALA A 4 -28.70 36.00 7.16
N ALA A 5 -27.88 34.95 7.21
CA ALA A 5 -28.11 33.80 8.07
C ALA A 5 -26.77 33.24 8.55
N ALA A 6 -26.35 33.72 9.72
CA ALA A 6 -25.30 33.10 10.52
C ALA A 6 -25.92 31.90 11.26
N ALA A 7 -25.36 30.71 11.08
CA ALA A 7 -25.71 29.54 11.88
C ALA A 7 -24.49 29.12 12.71
N LEU A 8 -24.54 29.49 13.98
CA LEU A 8 -23.72 28.97 15.07
C LEU A 8 -24.12 27.52 15.35
N PHE A 9 -23.17 26.59 15.27
CA PHE A 9 -23.28 25.29 15.93
C PHE A 9 -21.97 25.00 16.67
N ALA A 10 -21.95 25.40 17.94
CA ALA A 10 -20.99 24.93 18.92
C ALA A 10 -21.66 23.81 19.72
N ALA A 11 -21.31 22.56 19.43
CA ALA A 11 -21.67 21.40 20.25
C ALA A 11 -20.39 20.81 20.82
N ALA A 12 -20.14 21.09 22.10
CA ALA A 12 -19.11 20.45 22.89
C ALA A 12 -19.59 19.05 23.31
N LEU A 13 -18.97 18.00 22.76
CA LEU A 13 -19.16 16.62 23.18
C LEU A 13 -17.85 16.14 23.84
N THR A 14 -17.77 16.26 25.15
CA THR A 14 -16.74 15.59 25.96
C THR A 14 -17.19 14.16 26.22
N VAL A 15 -16.82 13.25 25.31
CA VAL A 15 -17.01 11.81 25.47
C VAL A 15 -15.84 11.25 26.27
N GLY A 16 -16.13 10.63 27.42
CA GLY A 16 -15.16 9.85 28.17
C GLY A 16 -14.61 8.73 27.30
N ALA A 17 -13.35 8.84 26.90
CA ALA A 17 -12.65 7.82 26.14
C ALA A 17 -12.28 6.66 27.08
N SER A 18 -13.21 5.72 27.27
CA SER A 18 -12.80 4.32 27.49
C SER A 18 -11.79 3.99 26.39
N PRO A 19 -10.67 3.28 26.66
CA PRO A 19 -9.76 2.87 25.62
C PRO A 19 -10.53 1.92 24.70
N VAL A 20 -11.08 2.49 23.64
CA VAL A 20 -11.55 1.75 22.48
C VAL A 20 -10.33 0.99 22.04
N HIS A 21 -10.28 -0.29 22.41
CA HIS A 21 -9.39 -1.25 21.78
C HIS A 21 -9.85 -1.28 20.34
N ALA A 22 -9.27 -0.38 19.53
CA ALA A 22 -9.43 -0.39 18.10
C ALA A 22 -9.12 -1.84 17.70
N ALA A 23 -10.11 -2.50 17.08
CA ALA A 23 -9.92 -3.84 16.57
C ALA A 23 -8.57 -3.87 15.86
N PRO A 24 -7.71 -4.87 16.15
CA PRO A 24 -6.33 -4.86 15.66
C PRO A 24 -6.37 -4.65 14.16
N SER A 25 -5.93 -3.47 13.72
CA SER A 25 -5.89 -3.13 12.32
C SER A 25 -4.90 -4.10 11.70
N THR A 26 -5.39 -5.00 10.84
CA THR A 26 -4.53 -5.97 10.18
C THR A 26 -3.46 -5.20 9.41
N PRO A 27 -2.17 -5.47 9.69
CA PRO A 27 -1.09 -4.73 9.04
C PRO A 27 -1.25 -4.86 7.53
N THR A 28 -1.20 -3.72 6.84
CA THR A 28 -1.47 -3.65 5.41
C THR A 28 -0.26 -3.01 4.73
N VAL A 29 0.26 -3.69 3.71
CA VAL A 29 1.37 -3.21 2.88
C VAL A 29 0.85 -3.03 1.48
N GLU A 30 0.86 -1.78 1.01
CA GLU A 30 0.41 -1.46 -0.34
C GLU A 30 1.62 -1.40 -1.27
N PHE A 31 1.54 -2.08 -2.42
CA PHE A 31 2.53 -1.91 -3.48
C PHE A 31 2.01 -0.92 -4.49
N SER A 32 2.74 0.16 -4.65
CA SER A 32 2.44 1.26 -5.58
C SER A 32 3.53 1.37 -6.64
N GLY A 33 3.22 2.10 -7.70
CA GLY A 33 4.07 2.24 -8.87
C GLY A 33 3.27 1.98 -10.12
N GLY A 34 3.91 1.36 -11.10
CA GLY A 34 3.35 1.14 -12.43
C GLY A 34 4.26 1.68 -13.53
N SER A 35 3.79 1.54 -14.76
CA SER A 35 4.46 2.08 -15.94
C SER A 35 4.13 3.57 -16.05
N VAL A 36 5.01 4.43 -15.53
CA VAL A 36 4.88 5.88 -15.79
C VAL A 36 5.03 6.10 -17.30
N LEU A 37 4.25 7.04 -17.86
CA LEU A 37 4.16 7.39 -19.29
C LEU A 37 5.49 7.83 -19.97
N SER A 38 6.63 7.59 -19.33
CA SER A 38 7.99 7.71 -19.84
C SER A 38 8.67 6.34 -20.04
N LEU A 39 7.86 5.32 -20.34
CA LEU A 39 8.09 4.10 -21.16
C LEU A 39 9.28 3.15 -20.89
N LEU A 40 10.26 3.48 -20.04
CA LEU A 40 11.47 2.65 -19.90
C LEU A 40 11.67 2.04 -18.52
N VAL A 41 10.85 2.37 -17.52
CA VAL A 41 11.02 1.82 -16.17
C VAL A 41 9.70 1.36 -15.59
N CYS A 42 9.68 0.10 -15.19
CA CYS A 42 8.64 -0.46 -14.37
C CYS A 42 9.04 -0.41 -12.92
N LYS A 43 8.17 0.10 -12.08
CA LYS A 43 8.45 0.22 -10.65
C LYS A 43 7.35 -0.42 -9.82
N SER A 44 7.75 -1.20 -8.82
CA SER A 44 6.90 -1.69 -7.73
C SER A 44 7.58 -1.36 -6.42
N GLU A 45 6.97 -0.49 -5.63
CA GLU A 45 7.50 -0.02 -4.35
C GLU A 45 6.46 -0.25 -3.24
N PRO A 46 6.81 -1.01 -2.20
CA PRO A 46 5.93 -1.18 -1.05
C PRO A 46 5.85 0.11 -0.24
N SER A 47 4.73 0.34 0.43
CA SER A 47 4.50 1.48 1.33
C SER A 47 5.50 1.53 2.49
N THR A 48 6.08 0.38 2.86
CA THR A 48 7.08 0.22 3.92
C THR A 48 8.18 -0.76 3.48
N GLY A 49 9.44 -0.50 3.85
CA GLY A 49 10.56 -1.39 3.53
C GLY A 49 10.63 -2.65 4.42
N SER A 50 10.10 -2.59 5.63
CA SER A 50 10.03 -3.73 6.55
C SER A 50 8.80 -3.64 7.46
N VAL A 51 8.31 -4.80 7.90
CA VAL A 51 7.19 -4.92 8.84
C VAL A 51 7.53 -6.02 9.85
N SER A 52 7.27 -5.77 11.14
CA SER A 52 7.38 -6.81 12.17
C SER A 52 5.99 -7.23 12.62
N VAL A 53 5.71 -8.53 12.56
CA VAL A 53 4.43 -9.10 12.98
C VAL A 53 4.65 -10.26 13.95
N PRO A 54 3.72 -10.52 14.88
CA PRO A 54 3.74 -11.75 15.66
C PRO A 54 3.62 -12.99 14.77
N ALA A 55 4.10 -14.15 15.24
CA ALA A 55 3.83 -15.42 14.58
C ALA A 55 2.32 -15.66 14.42
N GLU A 56 1.93 -16.34 13.35
CA GLU A 56 0.53 -16.61 12.96
C GLU A 56 -0.28 -15.34 12.67
N SER A 57 0.37 -14.19 12.47
CA SER A 57 -0.31 -12.95 12.11
C SER A 57 -0.51 -12.83 10.61
N ARG A 58 -1.62 -12.19 10.25
CA ARG A 58 -2.01 -11.89 8.87
C ARG A 58 -1.55 -10.51 8.46
N VAL A 59 -0.91 -10.40 7.30
CA VAL A 59 -0.59 -9.15 6.62
C VAL A 59 -1.34 -9.11 5.30
N ASN A 60 -1.99 -7.98 5.01
CA ASN A 60 -2.65 -7.77 3.73
C ASN A 60 -1.68 -7.10 2.75
N PHE A 61 -1.42 -7.74 1.61
CA PHE A 61 -0.63 -7.16 0.53
C PHE A 61 -1.54 -6.65 -0.56
N VAL A 62 -1.60 -5.33 -0.76
CA VAL A 62 -2.53 -4.68 -1.67
C VAL A 62 -1.84 -4.31 -2.97
N ASN A 63 -2.46 -4.66 -4.10
CA ASN A 63 -1.99 -4.28 -5.43
C ASN A 63 -2.56 -2.93 -5.87
N ARG A 64 -1.76 -1.88 -5.77
CA ARG A 64 -2.06 -0.52 -6.27
C ARG A 64 -1.25 -0.15 -7.51
N LEU A 65 -0.74 -1.14 -8.25
CA LEU A 65 0.07 -0.93 -9.46
C LEU A 65 -0.78 -0.54 -10.70
N GLY A 66 -2.10 -0.60 -10.59
CA GLY A 66 -3.03 -0.31 -11.70
C GLY A 66 -3.15 -1.44 -12.73
N GLN A 67 -2.42 -2.54 -12.55
CA GLN A 67 -2.42 -3.71 -13.43
C GLN A 67 -2.27 -5.01 -12.63
N GLY A 68 -2.54 -6.15 -13.25
CA GLY A 68 -2.32 -7.46 -12.63
C GLY A 68 -0.86 -7.68 -12.29
N ALA A 69 -0.60 -8.25 -11.12
CA ALA A 69 0.75 -8.52 -10.64
C ALA A 69 0.84 -9.91 -9.99
N THR A 70 2.04 -10.44 -9.89
CA THR A 70 2.34 -11.70 -9.20
C THR A 70 3.00 -11.38 -7.87
N LEU A 71 2.38 -11.83 -6.79
CA LEU A 71 2.99 -11.82 -5.46
C LEU A 71 4.05 -12.93 -5.41
N LYS A 72 5.25 -12.56 -4.98
CA LYS A 72 6.40 -13.45 -4.81
C LYS A 72 6.84 -13.45 -3.37
N VAL A 73 7.11 -14.64 -2.83
CA VAL A 73 7.61 -14.86 -1.48
C VAL A 73 8.96 -15.55 -1.61
N ASP A 74 10.01 -14.93 -1.07
CA ASP A 74 11.40 -15.35 -1.23
C ASP A 74 11.78 -15.63 -2.69
N GLY A 75 11.29 -14.79 -3.60
CA GLY A 75 11.53 -14.90 -5.05
C GLY A 75 10.70 -15.97 -5.77
N LYS A 76 9.88 -16.76 -5.07
CA LYS A 76 8.98 -17.75 -5.67
C LYS A 76 7.58 -17.15 -5.91
N PRO A 77 6.97 -17.32 -7.09
CA PRO A 77 5.60 -16.85 -7.33
C PRO A 77 4.61 -17.66 -6.50
N VAL A 78 3.72 -16.98 -5.77
CA VAL A 78 2.72 -17.64 -4.91
C VAL A 78 1.28 -17.38 -5.33
N SER A 79 0.98 -16.19 -5.84
CA SER A 79 -0.38 -15.80 -6.20
C SER A 79 -0.39 -14.69 -7.23
N SER A 80 -1.41 -14.66 -8.09
CA SER A 80 -1.68 -13.56 -9.01
C SER A 80 -2.74 -12.65 -8.40
N VAL A 81 -2.47 -11.35 -8.38
CA VAL A 81 -3.27 -10.32 -7.70
C VAL A 81 -3.75 -9.32 -8.74
N GLN A 82 -5.06 -9.18 -8.91
CA GLN A 82 -5.62 -8.20 -9.84
C GLN A 82 -5.47 -6.77 -9.31
N PRO A 83 -5.65 -5.74 -10.15
CA PRO A 83 -5.62 -4.36 -9.71
C PRO A 83 -6.61 -4.11 -8.56
N ASN A 84 -6.19 -3.38 -7.53
CA ASN A 84 -7.01 -3.06 -6.36
C ASN A 84 -7.53 -4.28 -5.59
N GLN A 85 -6.87 -5.43 -5.71
CA GLN A 85 -7.08 -6.56 -4.82
C GLN A 85 -6.02 -6.61 -3.72
N ALA A 86 -6.38 -7.28 -2.64
CA ALA A 86 -5.51 -7.57 -1.51
C ALA A 86 -5.35 -9.08 -1.36
N VAL A 87 -4.14 -9.54 -1.11
CA VAL A 87 -3.88 -10.94 -0.74
C VAL A 87 -3.53 -10.99 0.74
N PRO A 88 -4.35 -11.64 1.57
CA PRO A 88 -3.98 -11.89 2.94
C PRO A 88 -2.97 -13.03 3.01
N VAL A 89 -1.89 -12.79 3.76
CA VAL A 89 -0.80 -13.75 3.93
C VAL A 89 -0.52 -13.92 5.42
N VAL A 90 -0.54 -15.16 5.89
CA VAL A 90 -0.28 -15.52 7.27
C VAL A 90 1.18 -15.98 7.41
N PHE A 91 1.92 -15.33 8.30
CA PHE A 91 3.33 -15.61 8.53
C PHE A 91 3.53 -16.44 9.78
N LYS A 92 4.11 -17.62 9.63
CA LYS A 92 4.41 -18.53 10.76
C LYS A 92 5.83 -18.38 11.28
N LYS A 93 6.78 -18.17 10.36
CA LYS A 93 8.23 -18.09 10.64
C LYS A 93 8.86 -17.01 9.75
N GLY A 94 9.95 -16.38 10.20
CA GLY A 94 10.62 -15.30 9.46
C GLY A 94 12.14 -15.29 9.65
N PRO A 95 12.87 -14.38 8.97
CA PRO A 95 12.37 -13.33 8.07
C PRO A 95 11.93 -13.86 6.70
N VAL A 96 11.00 -13.14 6.06
CA VAL A 96 10.47 -13.46 4.71
C VAL A 96 10.52 -12.22 3.83
N ASN A 97 11.00 -12.36 2.59
CA ASN A 97 10.97 -11.26 1.62
C ASN A 97 9.76 -11.40 0.69
N VAL A 98 8.90 -10.40 0.69
CA VAL A 98 7.73 -10.36 -0.18
C VAL A 98 7.95 -9.29 -1.23
N ALA A 99 7.71 -9.62 -2.49
CA ALA A 99 7.78 -8.66 -3.59
C ALA A 99 6.56 -8.84 -4.49
N MET A 100 6.05 -7.76 -5.05
CA MET A 100 5.02 -7.83 -6.08
C MET A 100 5.61 -7.41 -7.41
N THR A 101 5.59 -8.31 -8.38
CA THR A 101 6.22 -8.14 -9.69
C THR A 101 5.18 -8.22 -10.79
N PHE A 102 5.38 -7.54 -11.91
CA PHE A 102 4.51 -7.59 -13.06
C PHE A 102 5.36 -7.63 -14.33
N ASN A 103 4.79 -8.12 -15.43
CA ASN A 103 5.55 -8.24 -16.67
C ASN A 103 5.74 -6.86 -17.31
N CYS A 104 6.98 -6.49 -17.53
CA CYS A 104 7.35 -5.29 -18.24
C CYS A 104 7.79 -5.68 -19.64
N GLY A 105 7.25 -4.99 -20.65
CA GLY A 105 7.59 -5.29 -22.04
C GLY A 105 9.10 -5.33 -22.29
N VAL A 106 9.51 -5.99 -23.37
CA VAL A 106 10.92 -6.10 -23.75
C VAL A 106 11.60 -4.72 -23.82
N GLY A 107 12.79 -4.61 -23.22
CA GLY A 107 13.55 -3.35 -23.19
C GLY A 107 13.20 -2.38 -22.06
N VAL A 108 12.26 -2.73 -21.18
CA VAL A 108 11.91 -1.94 -19.98
C VAL A 108 12.74 -2.40 -18.78
N VAL A 109 13.30 -1.46 -18.02
CA VAL A 109 14.05 -1.74 -16.79
C VAL A 109 13.08 -2.03 -15.65
N GLU A 110 13.18 -3.22 -15.08
CA GLU A 110 12.37 -3.65 -13.94
C GLU A 110 13.00 -3.24 -12.61
N GLN A 111 12.27 -2.47 -11.80
CA GLN A 111 12.67 -2.05 -10.46
C GLN A 111 11.61 -2.47 -9.44
N PHE A 112 11.74 -3.68 -8.92
CA PHE A 112 10.83 -4.24 -7.92
C PHE A 112 11.51 -4.28 -6.56
N LYS A 113 11.01 -3.49 -5.60
CA LYS A 113 11.53 -3.48 -4.23
C LYS A 113 10.80 -4.53 -3.38
N PRO A 114 11.51 -5.44 -2.70
CA PRO A 114 10.90 -6.33 -1.72
C PRO A 114 10.62 -5.59 -0.41
N VAL A 115 9.64 -6.08 0.35
CA VAL A 115 9.42 -5.77 1.76
C VAL A 115 9.89 -6.96 2.60
N SER A 116 10.65 -6.70 3.66
CA SER A 116 11.08 -7.75 4.60
C SER A 116 10.10 -7.83 5.78
N VAL A 117 9.46 -8.99 5.93
CA VAL A 117 8.55 -9.28 7.04
C VAL A 117 9.31 -10.06 8.12
N GLY A 118 9.55 -9.40 9.25
CA GLY A 118 10.07 -10.01 10.46
C GLY A 118 8.93 -10.68 11.23
N VAL A 119 9.15 -11.91 11.68
CA VAL A 119 8.18 -12.63 12.51
C VAL A 119 8.74 -12.70 13.93
N THR A 120 8.01 -12.10 14.87
CA THR A 120 8.36 -12.12 16.29
C THR A 120 7.66 -13.29 16.95
N ALA A 121 8.43 -14.16 17.62
CA ALA A 121 7.86 -15.26 18.38
C ALA A 121 6.97 -14.72 19.51
N PRO A 122 5.85 -15.39 19.84
CA PRO A 122 5.05 -15.04 21.01
C PRO A 122 5.96 -15.04 22.25
N PRO A 123 5.79 -14.08 23.18
CA PRO A 123 6.48 -14.14 24.46
C PRO A 123 6.23 -15.53 25.07
N PRO A 124 7.27 -16.23 25.56
CA PRO A 124 7.07 -17.50 26.23
C PRO A 124 6.04 -17.28 27.34
N ALA A 125 4.98 -18.08 27.35
CA ALA A 125 3.95 -17.98 28.38
C ALA A 125 4.65 -18.01 29.74
N PRO A 126 4.33 -17.09 30.67
CA PRO A 126 4.97 -17.08 31.97
C PRO A 126 4.83 -18.48 32.53
N ALA A 127 5.97 -19.15 32.74
CA ALA A 127 5.99 -20.51 33.23
C ALA A 127 5.11 -20.52 34.47
N ALA A 128 3.97 -21.23 34.40
CA ALA A 128 3.03 -21.30 35.50
C ALA A 128 3.85 -21.70 36.71
N GLY A 129 4.05 -20.75 37.63
CA GLY A 129 4.96 -20.92 38.74
C GLY A 129 4.58 -22.22 39.42
N GLN A 130 5.48 -23.19 39.40
CA GLN A 130 5.43 -24.30 40.33
C GLN A 130 5.64 -23.68 41.70
N GLY A 131 4.56 -23.12 42.27
CA GLY A 131 4.43 -22.77 43.66
C GLY A 131 4.40 -24.06 44.47
N ALA A 132 5.55 -24.72 44.57
CA ALA A 132 5.84 -25.57 45.71
C ALA A 132 6.15 -24.60 46.86
N GLY A 133 5.29 -24.60 47.87
CA GLY A 133 5.26 -23.59 48.92
C GLY A 133 6.54 -23.48 49.74
N GLN A 134 6.74 -22.29 50.30
CA GLN A 134 7.54 -22.12 51.50
C GLN A 134 6.81 -21.14 52.43
N PRO A 135 6.14 -21.62 53.49
CA PRO A 135 5.71 -20.78 54.58
C PRO A 135 6.95 -20.45 55.44
N GLY A 136 7.41 -19.20 55.43
CA GLY A 136 8.60 -18.85 56.19
C GLY A 136 8.87 -17.35 56.29
N GLN A 137 8.58 -16.83 57.48
CA GLN A 137 9.17 -15.65 58.12
C GLN A 137 8.73 -14.24 57.68
N ALA A 138 7.85 -13.70 58.51
CA ALA A 138 7.74 -12.28 58.81
C ALA A 138 9.09 -11.69 59.28
N GLY A 139 9.43 -10.51 58.77
CA GLY A 139 10.54 -9.67 59.23
C GLY A 139 10.74 -8.52 58.25
N GLN A 140 9.93 -7.45 58.31
CA GLN A 140 10.19 -6.18 59.02
C GLN A 140 10.67 -5.08 58.03
N PRO A 141 10.22 -3.81 58.18
CA PRO A 141 10.29 -2.81 57.12
C PRO A 141 11.55 -1.94 57.24
N ALA A 142 12.06 -1.43 56.12
CA ALA A 142 12.93 -0.26 56.12
C ALA A 142 12.70 0.58 54.87
N SER A 143 12.12 1.74 55.11
CA SER A 143 11.97 2.88 54.22
C SER A 143 13.33 3.44 53.82
N THR A 144 13.58 3.66 52.53
CA THR A 144 14.60 4.61 52.08
C THR A 144 14.05 5.52 51.00
N THR A 145 13.74 6.73 51.46
CA THR A 145 13.36 7.91 50.71
C THR A 145 14.58 8.53 50.02
N GLY A 146 14.42 8.92 48.75
CA GLY A 146 15.10 10.06 48.14
C GLY A 146 16.03 9.77 46.94
N PRO A 147 16.53 10.80 46.22
CA PRO A 147 15.97 12.12 45.98
C PRO A 147 15.70 12.39 44.48
N ALA A 148 14.94 13.46 44.22
CA ALA A 148 14.81 14.08 42.91
C ALA A 148 16.17 14.53 42.36
N GLY A 149 16.42 14.25 41.07
CA GLY A 149 17.59 14.71 40.34
C GLY A 149 17.21 15.01 38.89
N ALA A 150 17.12 16.30 38.57
CA ALA A 150 16.96 16.85 37.24
C ALA A 150 18.31 16.90 36.49
N ALA A 151 18.30 16.65 35.17
CA ALA A 151 19.18 17.22 34.12
C ALA A 151 19.07 16.31 32.88
N ALA A 152 18.55 16.75 31.73
CA ALA A 152 19.15 17.68 30.75
C ALA A 152 20.41 17.11 30.07
N ALA A 153 20.25 16.65 28.81
CA ALA A 153 21.19 16.66 27.67
C ALA A 153 20.70 15.57 26.67
N ALA A 154 20.13 15.86 25.50
CA ALA A 154 20.63 16.68 24.38
C ALA A 154 22.06 16.34 23.98
N ALA A 155 22.25 15.23 23.25
CA ALA A 155 23.24 15.06 22.18
C ALA A 155 23.19 13.61 21.69
N ASN A 156 22.72 13.39 20.46
CA ASN A 156 23.24 12.33 19.58
C ASN A 156 22.46 12.35 18.27
N GLN A 157 22.99 13.08 17.28
CA GLN A 157 22.78 12.77 15.86
C GLN A 157 23.82 13.51 15.03
N ALA A 158 25.02 12.93 14.96
CA ALA A 158 26.05 13.28 13.99
C ALA A 158 26.83 12.02 13.59
N MET A 159 26.29 11.28 12.64
CA MET A 159 27.04 10.37 11.75
C MET A 159 26.39 10.55 10.38
N ASN A 160 26.74 11.57 9.60
CA ASN A 160 27.92 11.64 8.72
C ASN A 160 28.29 10.29 8.08
N SER A 161 27.54 9.92 7.04
CA SER A 161 27.91 8.86 6.10
C SER A 161 28.16 9.47 4.73
N ASN A 162 29.27 10.21 4.60
CA ASN A 162 29.88 10.52 3.32
C ASN A 162 30.54 9.26 2.74
N GLY A 163 29.73 8.40 2.13
CA GLY A 163 30.17 7.21 1.39
C GLY A 163 30.05 7.43 -0.12
N ARG A 164 30.89 8.31 -0.66
CA ARG A 164 31.08 8.52 -2.09
C ARG A 164 31.68 7.26 -2.72
N SER A 165 30.86 6.37 -3.26
CA SER A 165 31.31 5.26 -4.11
C SER A 165 31.03 5.59 -5.57
N THR A 166 32.02 6.19 -6.23
CA THR A 166 32.09 6.32 -7.68
C THR A 166 32.35 4.95 -8.28
N ARG A 167 31.29 4.20 -8.61
CA ARG A 167 31.41 3.03 -9.49
C ARG A 167 31.16 3.45 -10.94
N LYS A 168 32.25 3.39 -11.70
CA LYS A 168 32.35 3.45 -13.16
C LYS A 168 31.21 2.66 -13.83
N PRO A 169 30.53 3.20 -14.87
CA PRO A 169 29.74 2.38 -15.77
C PRO A 169 30.68 1.61 -16.70
N SER A 170 30.65 0.29 -16.62
CA SER A 170 31.24 -0.58 -17.64
C SER A 170 30.23 -0.72 -18.78
N THR A 171 30.55 -0.11 -19.90
CA THR A 171 29.94 -0.35 -21.21
C THR A 171 30.30 -1.76 -21.67
N THR A 172 29.35 -2.69 -21.59
CA THR A 172 29.45 -3.96 -22.31
C THR A 172 28.64 -3.85 -23.58
N THR A 173 29.34 -3.49 -24.65
CA THR A 173 28.90 -3.66 -26.04
C THR A 173 28.91 -5.15 -26.35
N SER A 174 27.74 -5.76 -26.47
CA SER A 174 27.59 -7.06 -27.13
C SER A 174 26.95 -6.82 -28.48
N ALA A 175 27.80 -6.84 -29.50
CA ALA A 175 27.41 -7.08 -30.87
C ALA A 175 26.99 -8.55 -31.00
N THR A 176 25.76 -8.80 -31.43
CA THR A 176 25.36 -10.08 -31.99
C THR A 176 24.74 -9.80 -33.36
N THR A 177 25.56 -10.13 -34.35
CA THR A 177 25.21 -10.34 -35.76
C THR A 177 24.64 -11.74 -35.91
N GLY A 178 23.65 -11.91 -36.80
CA GLY A 178 23.09 -13.19 -37.24
C GLY A 178 21.64 -13.35 -36.78
N GLU A 179 20.69 -13.82 -37.56
CA GLU A 179 20.69 -14.37 -38.92
C GLU A 179 19.21 -14.36 -39.36
N ALA A 180 18.97 -14.17 -40.65
CA ALA A 180 17.63 -14.21 -41.22
C ALA A 180 17.14 -15.66 -41.27
N ASP A 181 15.97 -15.95 -40.70
CA ASP A 181 15.19 -17.11 -41.08
C ASP A 181 13.74 -16.69 -41.36
N ASP A 182 13.47 -16.72 -42.66
CA ASP A 182 12.20 -16.61 -43.34
C ASP A 182 11.42 -17.91 -43.12
N ALA A 183 10.32 -17.85 -42.37
CA ALA A 183 9.40 -18.97 -42.22
C ALA A 183 7.95 -18.49 -42.21
N GLY A 184 7.35 -18.51 -43.41
CA GLY A 184 6.00 -18.99 -43.66
C GLY A 184 4.86 -18.40 -42.82
N THR A 185 4.33 -17.26 -43.27
CA THR A 185 2.96 -16.82 -42.93
C THR A 185 1.95 -17.67 -43.70
N GLU A 186 1.30 -18.63 -43.03
CA GLU A 186 0.02 -19.15 -43.51
C GLU A 186 -1.10 -18.19 -43.10
N PRO A 187 -2.06 -17.87 -44.00
CA PRO A 187 -3.19 -17.00 -43.69
C PRO A 187 -4.16 -17.71 -42.74
N VAL A 188 -4.26 -17.20 -41.51
CA VAL A 188 -5.22 -17.69 -40.52
C VAL A 188 -6.60 -17.14 -40.87
N ASP A 189 -7.53 -18.05 -41.17
CA ASP A 189 -8.92 -17.78 -41.52
C ASP A 189 -9.68 -17.20 -40.29
N PRO A 190 -10.17 -15.94 -40.34
CA PRO A 190 -10.85 -15.29 -39.22
C PRO A 190 -12.31 -15.74 -39.00
N ALA A 191 -12.82 -16.74 -39.74
CA ALA A 191 -14.23 -17.11 -39.70
C ALA A 191 -14.65 -18.14 -38.62
N LEU A 192 -13.75 -18.57 -37.73
CA LEU A 192 -14.05 -19.55 -36.67
C LEU A 192 -14.10 -18.97 -35.23
N LEU A 193 -14.25 -17.65 -35.08
CA LEU A 193 -14.50 -17.02 -33.77
C LEU A 193 -15.95 -17.23 -33.34
N GLY A 194 -16.24 -18.42 -32.81
CA GLY A 194 -17.49 -18.69 -32.09
C GLY A 194 -17.63 -17.80 -30.84
N PRO A 195 -18.82 -17.24 -30.56
CA PRO A 195 -19.05 -16.36 -29.42
C PRO A 195 -19.38 -17.16 -28.16
N ASP A 196 -18.44 -17.92 -27.60
CA ASP A 196 -18.64 -18.51 -26.26
C ASP A 196 -17.33 -19.02 -25.66
N ALA A 197 -16.51 -18.09 -25.17
CA ALA A 197 -15.45 -18.41 -24.21
C ALA A 197 -15.75 -17.67 -22.92
N THR A 198 -16.79 -18.14 -22.23
CA THR A 198 -16.95 -17.91 -20.80
C THR A 198 -15.76 -18.58 -20.11
N ALA A 199 -14.65 -17.85 -20.01
CA ALA A 199 -13.43 -18.29 -19.34
C ALA A 199 -13.75 -18.44 -17.86
N SER A 200 -14.21 -19.63 -17.48
CA SER A 200 -14.31 -20.06 -16.10
C SER A 200 -12.91 -19.96 -15.50
N PRO A 201 -12.67 -19.14 -14.46
CA PRO A 201 -11.35 -19.03 -13.86
C PRO A 201 -11.04 -20.38 -13.22
N ALA A 202 -10.14 -21.13 -13.87
CA ALA A 202 -9.61 -22.37 -13.34
C ALA A 202 -9.02 -22.09 -11.96
N ALA A 203 -9.69 -22.62 -10.94
CA ALA A 203 -9.17 -22.75 -9.60
C ALA A 203 -7.82 -23.48 -9.70
N ASN A 204 -6.74 -22.75 -9.47
CA ASN A 204 -5.39 -23.30 -9.41
C ASN A 204 -4.76 -22.85 -8.09
N PRO A 205 -3.91 -23.71 -7.52
CA PRO A 205 -4.03 -24.13 -6.14
C PRO A 205 -3.45 -23.09 -5.20
N SER A 206 -4.08 -22.93 -4.03
CA SER A 206 -3.40 -22.52 -2.80
C SER A 206 -2.34 -23.57 -2.44
N ALA A 207 -1.30 -23.69 -3.25
CA ALA A 207 -0.13 -24.48 -2.94
C ALA A 207 0.66 -23.68 -1.91
N SER A 208 0.74 -24.21 -0.68
CA SER A 208 1.66 -23.74 0.34
C SER A 208 3.08 -23.78 -0.23
N ALA A 209 3.53 -22.65 -0.79
CA ALA A 209 4.83 -22.55 -1.44
C ALA A 209 5.99 -22.68 -0.43
N ASP A 210 5.68 -22.57 0.87
CA ASP A 210 6.64 -22.66 1.96
C ASP A 210 5.89 -22.92 3.28
N GLU A 211 6.35 -23.84 4.13
CA GLU A 211 5.73 -24.09 5.45
C GLU A 211 5.71 -22.83 6.35
N ARG A 212 6.58 -21.86 6.06
CA ARG A 212 6.68 -20.59 6.80
C ARG A 212 5.53 -19.63 6.51
N VAL A 213 4.82 -19.80 5.38
CA VAL A 213 3.83 -18.84 4.90
C VAL A 213 2.59 -19.53 4.35
N TYR A 214 1.42 -19.06 4.75
CA TYR A 214 0.14 -19.49 4.19
C TYR A 214 -0.50 -18.31 3.43
N VAL A 215 -0.83 -18.53 2.16
CA VAL A 215 -1.39 -17.52 1.27
C VAL A 215 -2.88 -17.81 1.08
N GLU A 216 -3.72 -16.86 1.44
CA GLU A 216 -5.16 -16.96 1.26
C GLU A 216 -5.60 -16.47 -0.13
N GLU A 217 -6.87 -16.73 -0.45
CA GLU A 217 -7.48 -16.28 -1.69
C GLU A 217 -7.49 -14.74 -1.77
N PRO A 218 -7.18 -14.15 -2.95
CA PRO A 218 -7.26 -12.70 -3.13
C PRO A 218 -8.66 -12.18 -2.84
N VAL A 219 -8.75 -11.13 -2.03
CA VAL A 219 -9.98 -10.42 -1.68
C VAL A 219 -9.97 -9.01 -2.26
N ALA A 220 -11.14 -8.40 -2.42
CA ALA A 220 -11.23 -6.99 -2.80
C ALA A 220 -10.56 -6.12 -1.72
N ALA A 221 -9.67 -5.20 -2.13
CA ALA A 221 -9.03 -4.32 -1.17
C ALA A 221 -10.05 -3.36 -0.56
N SER A 222 -10.09 -3.31 0.77
CA SER A 222 -10.91 -2.33 1.49
C SER A 222 -10.26 -0.95 1.40
N GLY A 223 -10.98 0.04 0.87
CA GLY A 223 -10.52 1.43 0.79
C GLY A 223 -10.66 2.02 -0.62
N PRO A 224 -10.73 3.36 -0.73
CA PRO A 224 -10.87 4.02 -2.00
C PRO A 224 -9.69 3.68 -2.91
N ALA A 225 -9.97 3.20 -4.12
CA ALA A 225 -8.94 3.00 -5.13
C ALA A 225 -8.30 4.36 -5.46
N THR A 226 -7.05 4.55 -5.06
CA THR A 226 -6.28 5.78 -5.31
C THR A 226 -6.02 6.03 -6.80
N ASN A 227 -6.28 5.03 -7.66
CA ASN A 227 -6.06 5.09 -9.10
C ASN A 227 -7.34 5.17 -9.94
N ALA A 228 -8.51 5.36 -9.33
CA ALA A 228 -9.69 5.68 -10.13
C ALA A 228 -9.52 7.09 -10.72
N PRO A 229 -9.90 7.34 -11.98
CA PRO A 229 -9.94 8.68 -12.59
C PRO A 229 -10.94 9.63 -11.91
N THR A 230 -11.43 9.30 -10.71
CA THR A 230 -12.23 10.17 -9.85
C THR A 230 -11.54 11.50 -9.60
N GLY A 231 -10.20 11.55 -9.53
CA GLY A 231 -9.49 12.83 -9.47
C GLY A 231 -9.70 13.69 -10.71
N LEU A 232 -9.68 13.08 -11.90
CA LEU A 232 -9.89 13.79 -13.17
C LEU A 232 -11.36 14.18 -13.34
N LEU A 233 -12.31 13.29 -13.02
CA LEU A 233 -13.74 13.62 -13.02
C LEU A 233 -14.07 14.72 -12.01
N ALA A 234 -13.48 14.68 -10.81
CA ALA A 234 -13.65 15.73 -9.81
C ALA A 234 -13.05 17.06 -10.28
N LEU A 235 -11.92 17.04 -10.99
CA LEU A 235 -11.30 18.22 -11.58
C LEU A 235 -12.17 18.79 -12.71
N VAL A 236 -12.70 17.95 -13.60
CA VAL A 236 -13.63 18.36 -14.65
C VAL A 236 -14.91 18.94 -14.04
N ALA A 237 -15.48 18.30 -13.02
CA ALA A 237 -16.67 18.79 -12.34
C ALA A 237 -16.42 20.16 -11.68
N THR A 238 -15.27 20.35 -11.03
CA THR A 238 -14.92 21.65 -10.44
C THR A 238 -14.72 22.73 -11.50
N VAL A 239 -14.07 22.42 -12.63
CA VAL A 239 -13.93 23.35 -13.77
C VAL A 239 -15.31 23.72 -14.35
N CYS A 240 -16.21 22.76 -14.50
CA CYS A 240 -17.58 23.02 -14.98
C CYS A 240 -18.36 23.93 -14.00
N VAL A 241 -18.28 23.68 -12.70
CA VAL A 241 -18.96 24.51 -11.68
C VAL A 241 -18.42 25.94 -11.69
N VAL A 242 -17.09 26.12 -11.79
CA VAL A 242 -16.47 27.45 -11.90
C VAL A 242 -16.89 28.16 -13.19
N GLY A 243 -16.91 27.46 -14.32
CA GLY A 243 -17.33 28.01 -15.62
C GLY A 243 -18.79 28.48 -15.61
N VAL A 244 -19.70 27.66 -15.07
CA VAL A 244 -21.13 28.01 -14.94
C VAL A 244 -21.32 29.20 -13.99
N GLY A 245 -20.55 29.26 -12.89
CA GLY A 245 -20.59 30.38 -11.94
C GLY A 245 -20.24 31.73 -12.59
N ILE A 246 -19.19 31.78 -13.42
CA ILE A 246 -18.78 33.01 -14.11
C ILE A 246 -19.86 33.47 -15.11
N ALA A 247 -20.48 32.53 -15.84
CA ALA A 247 -21.55 32.85 -16.79
C ALA A 247 -22.80 33.41 -16.07
N ALA A 248 -23.18 32.84 -14.93
CA ALA A 248 -24.31 33.30 -14.13
C ALA A 248 -24.11 34.73 -13.60
N ILE A 249 -22.90 35.07 -13.14
CA ILE A 249 -22.58 36.42 -12.65
C ILE A 249 -22.75 37.46 -13.78
N ARG A 250 -22.27 37.15 -15.00
CA ARG A 250 -22.45 38.04 -16.16
C ARG A 250 -23.93 38.24 -16.52
N ALA A 251 -24.75 37.19 -16.45
CA ALA A 251 -26.18 37.28 -16.72
C ALA A 251 -26.91 38.20 -15.72
N ILE A 252 -26.55 38.14 -14.43
CA ILE A 252 -27.15 39.00 -13.39
C ILE A 252 -26.79 40.49 -13.61
N ILE A 253 -25.55 40.77 -14.01
CA ILE A 253 -25.10 42.15 -14.31
C ILE A 253 -25.86 42.71 -15.53
N ALA A 254 -26.02 41.91 -16.59
CA ALA A 254 -26.75 42.32 -17.79
C ALA A 254 -28.24 42.59 -17.49
N GLN A 255 -28.88 41.81 -16.62
CA GLN A 255 -30.27 42.07 -16.24
C GLN A 255 -30.45 43.37 -15.45
N ARG A 256 -29.45 43.80 -14.68
CA ARG A 256 -29.50 45.08 -13.95
C ARG A 256 -29.33 46.29 -14.86
N SER A 257 -28.51 46.22 -15.91
CA SER A 257 -28.35 47.35 -16.84
C SER A 257 -29.58 47.59 -17.71
N SER A 258 -30.29 46.53 -18.13
CA SER A 258 -31.50 46.68 -18.93
C SER A 258 -32.66 47.36 -18.19
N ARG A 259 -32.71 47.26 -16.86
CA ARG A 259 -33.76 47.92 -16.06
C ARG A 259 -33.50 49.40 -15.79
N ALA A 260 -32.25 49.85 -15.87
CA ALA A 260 -31.90 51.27 -15.68
C ALA A 260 -32.13 52.12 -16.95
N SER A 261 -32.25 51.48 -18.13
CA SER A 261 -32.38 52.18 -19.41
C SER A 261 -33.83 52.47 -19.83
N TYR A 262 -34.82 52.05 -19.03
CA TYR A 262 -36.27 52.23 -19.28
C TYR A 262 -36.94 53.17 -18.26
N ALA A 263 -36.16 53.92 -17.49
CA ALA A 263 -36.64 54.95 -16.57
C ALA A 263 -36.25 56.34 -17.05
#